data_AF-A0A2T4UE84-F1
#
_entry.id   AF-A0A2T4UE84-F1
#
_cell.length_a   1.000
_cell.length_b   1.000
_cell.length_c   1.000
_cell.angle_alpha   90.00
_cell.angle_beta   90.00
_cell.angle_gamma   90.00
#
_symmetry.space_group_name_H-M   'P 1'
#
loop_
_entity.id
_entity.type
_entity.pdbx_description
1 polymer ?
#
loop_
_entity_poly.entity_id
_entity_poly.type
_entity_poly.pdbx_seq_one_letter_code
_entity_poly.pdbx_strand_id
1 'polypeptide(L)' 'MSDQAAAPEPVPCSPCRGTGKLISNFGGSPHEVVCPWCEGTGVQIPEHDAQAARRAAEEQAAAG' A
#
# COMPACT_ATOMS: atom_id res chain seq x y z
N MET A 1 -33.00 -4.25 20.58
CA MET A 1 -31.54 -4.28 20.39
C MET A 1 -31.24 -3.62 19.05
N SER A 2 -30.67 -2.42 19.06
CA SER A 2 -30.30 -1.72 17.82
C SER A 2 -28.80 -1.87 17.65
N ASP A 3 -28.41 -2.70 16.68
CA ASP A 3 -27.03 -2.86 16.26
C ASP A 3 -26.67 -1.66 15.37
N GLN A 4 -26.05 -0.65 15.98
CA GLN A 4 -25.53 0.51 15.28
C GLN A 4 -24.26 0.05 14.57
N ALA A 5 -24.31 -0.10 13.24
CA ALA A 5 -23.13 -0.35 12.43
C ALA A 5 -22.14 0.81 12.60
N ALA A 6 -21.20 0.64 13.54
CA ALA A 6 -20.08 1.55 13.72
C ALA A 6 -19.28 1.54 12.40
N ALA A 7 -19.02 2.73 11.86
CA ALA A 7 -18.12 2.86 10.73
C ALA A 7 -16.78 2.19 11.10
N PRO A 8 -16.14 1.44 10.19
CA PRO A 8 -14.89 0.77 10.49
C PRO A 8 -13.86 1.82 10.94
N GLU A 9 -13.34 1.65 12.15
CA GLU A 9 -12.25 2.47 12.67
C GLU A 9 -11.06 2.39 11.70
N PRO A 10 -10.35 3.50 11.43
CA PRO A 10 -9.25 3.51 10.48
C PRO A 10 -8.13 2.59 10.97
N VAL A 11 -7.94 1.46 10.27
CA VAL A 11 -6.92 0.46 10.59
C VAL A 11 -5.56 0.94 10.07
N PRO A 12 -4.49 0.95 10.88
CA PRO A 12 -3.18 1.34 10.42
C PRO A 12 -2.66 0.39 9.34
N CYS A 13 -2.07 0.96 8.29
CA CYS A 13 -1.48 0.18 7.19
C CYS A 13 -0.32 -0.68 7.74
N SER A 14 -0.46 -2.00 7.71
CA SER A 14 0.53 -2.94 8.28
C SER A 14 1.90 -2.87 7.58
N PRO A 15 2.00 -2.78 6.23
CA PRO A 15 3.28 -2.67 5.53
C PRO A 15 4.15 -1.49 5.97
N CYS A 16 3.58 -0.28 6.04
CA CYS A 16 4.30 0.92 6.46
C CYS A 16 4.14 1.24 7.96
N ARG A 17 3.41 0.41 8.71
CA ARG A 17 3.10 0.59 10.13
C ARG A 17 2.49 1.95 10.46
N GLY A 18 1.61 2.46 9.60
CA GLY A 18 0.98 3.77 9.81
C GLY A 18 1.77 4.99 9.35
N THR A 19 2.98 4.82 8.82
CA THR A 19 3.85 5.97 8.45
C THR A 19 3.56 6.54 7.06
N GLY A 20 2.91 5.76 6.19
CA GLY A 20 2.72 6.12 4.78
C GLY A 20 3.95 5.89 3.90
N LYS A 21 5.10 5.51 4.45
CA LYS A 21 6.35 5.36 3.71
C LYS A 21 7.02 4.02 3.95
N LEU A 22 7.80 3.56 2.97
CA LEU A 22 8.63 2.37 3.07
C LEU A 22 10.09 2.73 2.79
N ILE A 23 11.00 2.00 3.42
CA ILE A 23 12.43 2.08 3.08
C ILE A 23 12.70 1.07 1.97
N SER A 24 13.09 1.58 0.81
CA SER A 24 13.55 0.80 -0.33
C SER A 24 15.07 0.80 -0.37
N ASN A 25 15.65 -0.39 -0.49
CA ASN A 25 17.10 -0.55 -0.74
C ASN A 25 17.41 -0.79 -2.23
N PHE A 26 16.41 -0.67 -3.10
CA PHE A 26 16.58 -0.85 -4.54
C PHE A 26 17.56 0.20 -5.07
N GLY A 27 18.53 -0.18 -5.91
CA GLY A 27 19.59 0.73 -6.35
C GLY A 27 20.77 0.88 -5.37
N GLY A 28 20.83 0.05 -4.31
CA GLY A 28 22.03 -0.09 -3.47
C GLY A 28 22.16 0.94 -2.34
N SER A 29 21.18 1.83 -2.15
CA SER A 29 21.12 2.74 -1.02
C SER A 29 19.70 2.84 -0.47
N PRO A 30 19.52 2.82 0.87
CA PRO A 30 18.21 3.02 1.49
C PRO A 30 17.65 4.39 1.12
N HIS A 31 16.42 4.42 0.64
CA HIS A 31 15.67 5.64 0.37
C HIS A 31 14.18 5.44 0.69
N GLU A 32 13.50 6.52 1.05
CA GLU A 32 12.06 6.48 1.31
C GLU A 32 11.28 6.45 0.00
N VAL A 33 10.33 5.53 -0.11
CA VAL A 33 9.32 5.49 -1.16
C VAL A 33 7.93 5.58 -0.55
N VAL A 34 6.98 6.13 -1.31
CA VAL A 34 5.56 6.13 -0.92
C VAL A 34 5.09 4.69 -0.78
N CYS A 35 4.42 4.37 0.32
CA CYS A 35 3.90 3.02 0.52
C CYS A 35 2.81 2.73 -0.51
N PRO A 36 2.98 1.76 -1.42
CA PRO A 36 1.98 1.49 -2.45
C PRO A 36 0.73 0.79 -1.91
N TRP A 37 0.73 0.32 -0.66
CA TRP A 37 -0.44 -0.32 -0.01
C TRP A 37 -1.42 0.66 0.61
N CYS A 38 -0.98 1.87 0.93
CA CYS A 38 -1.86 2.92 1.47
C CYS A 38 -1.73 4.23 0.71
N GLU A 39 -0.97 4.25 -0.39
CA GLU A 39 -0.71 5.43 -1.22
C GLU A 39 -0.18 6.64 -0.43
N GLY A 40 0.51 6.39 0.68
CA GLY A 40 1.02 7.46 1.56
C GLY A 40 0.09 7.88 2.70
N THR A 41 -1.14 7.36 2.77
CA THR A 41 -2.10 7.75 3.82
C THR A 41 -1.77 7.19 5.20
N GLY A 42 -1.02 6.10 5.28
CA GLY A 42 -0.76 5.38 6.53
C GLY A 42 -1.94 4.53 7.02
N VAL A 43 -3.08 4.56 6.34
CA VAL A 43 -4.28 3.79 6.71
C VAL A 43 -4.51 2.67 5.69
N GLN A 44 -5.02 1.53 6.13
CA GLN A 44 -5.40 0.46 5.22
C GLN A 44 -6.53 0.93 4.30
N ILE A 45 -6.32 0.78 2.98
CA ILE A 45 -7.34 1.06 1.98
C ILE A 45 -8.03 -0.29 1.66
N PRO A 46 -9.34 -0.42 1.87
CA PRO A 46 -10.08 -1.64 1.53
C PRO A 46 -9.98 -1.94 0.04
N GLU A 47 -9.87 -3.23 -0.31
CA GLU A 47 -9.82 -3.71 -1.71
C GLU A 47 -8.65 -3.18 -2.55
N HIS A 48 -7.67 -2.52 -1.92
CA HIS A 48 -6.52 -1.96 -2.60
C HIS A 48 -5.46 -3.02 -2.90
N ASP A 49 -5.26 -3.31 -4.18
CA ASP A 49 -4.19 -4.20 -4.65
C ASP A 49 -2.95 -3.40 -5.04
N ALA A 50 -2.03 -3.26 -4.08
CA ALA A 50 -0.73 -2.61 -4.28
C ALA A 50 0.13 -3.27 -5.37
N GLN A 51 -0.16 -4.51 -5.76
CA GLN A 51 0.60 -5.25 -6.75
C GLN A 51 0.00 -5.16 -8.17
N ALA A 52 -1.23 -4.67 -8.32
CA ALA A 52 -1.86 -4.47 -9.63
C ALA A 52 -1.00 -3.58 -10.54
N ALA A 53 -0.42 -2.50 -10.00
CA ALA A 53 0.45 -1.59 -10.73
C ALA A 53 1.73 -2.27 -11.27
N ARG A 54 2.26 -3.27 -10.56
CA ARG A 54 3.49 -3.99 -10.96
C ARG A 54 3.22 -5.06 -12.00
N ARG A 55 2.09 -5.75 -11.93
CA ARG A 55 1.66 -6.73 -12.96
C ARG A 55 1.54 -6.10 -14.34
N ALA A 56 0.91 -4.92 -14.44
CA ALA A 56 0.80 -4.21 -15.71
C ALA A 56 2.17 -3.84 -16.31
N ALA A 57 3.16 -3.50 -15.48
CA ALA A 57 4.51 -3.15 -15.93
C ALA A 57 5.35 -4.39 -16.31
N GLU A 58 5.19 -5.51 -15.60
CA GLU A 58 5.90 -6.77 -15.90
C GLU A 58 5.35 -7.44 -17.15
N GLU A 59 4.03 -7.39 -17.36
CA GLU A 59 3.38 -7.89 -18.57
C GLU A 59 3.79 -7.07 -19.80
N GLN A 60 3.96 -5.74 -19.65
CA GLN A 60 4.53 -4.88 -20.69
C GLN A 60 6.02 -5.16 -20.97
N ALA A 61 6.81 -5.52 -19.95
CA ALA A 61 8.23 -5.84 -20.10
C ALA A 61 8.48 -7.25 -20.67
N ALA A 62 7.56 -8.20 -20.45
CA ALA A 62 7.65 -9.57 -20.97
C ALA A 62 7.11 -9.71 -22.41
N ALA A 63 6.36 -8.71 -22.89
CA ALA A 63 5.80 -8.67 -24.25
C ALA A 63 6.72 -7.94 -25.27
N GLY A 64 7.89 -7.47 -24.85
CA GLY A 64 8.91 -6.85 -25.70
C GLY A 64 10.16 -7.72 -25.83
#